data_AF-A0A528N1T1-F1
#
_entry.id   AF-A0A528N1T1-F1
#
_cell.length_a   1.000
_cell.length_b   1.000
_cell.length_c   1.000
_cell.angle_alpha   90.00
_cell.angle_beta   90.00
_cell.angle_gamma   90.00
#
_symmetry.space_group_name_H-M   'P 1'
#
loop_
_entity.id
_entity.type
_entity.pdbx_description
1 polymer ?
#
loop_
_entity_poly.entity_id
_entity_poly.type
_entity_poly.pdbx_seq_one_letter_code
_entity_poly.pdbx_strand_id
1 'polypeptide(L)' 'EIVEVDVRRSKDGQFVVMHDSWLDRTTNCKGEVIKRTVAELKTCRLVIEGTGAVTDEPVSTLREMLMATRDRILVNIDN' A
#
# COMPACT_ATOMS: atom_id res chain seq x y z
N GLU A 1 -6.38 17.05 -12.22
CA GLU A 1 -6.88 15.70 -11.91
C GLU A 1 -6.44 15.32 -10.50
N ILE A 2 -7.14 14.40 -9.84
CA ILE A 2 -6.89 13.98 -8.45
C ILE A 2 -6.79 12.46 -8.43
N VAL A 3 -5.85 11.93 -7.66
CA VAL A 3 -5.83 10.51 -7.27
C VAL A 3 -6.16 10.41 -5.78
N GLU A 4 -7.04 9.48 -5.43
CA GLU A 4 -7.35 9.14 -4.05
C GLU A 4 -6.52 7.93 -3.62
N VAL A 5 -6.06 7.93 -2.37
CA VAL A 5 -5.33 6.81 -1.77
C VAL A 5 -5.73 6.59 -0.31
N ASP A 6 -5.99 5.34 0.02
CA ASP A 6 -6.13 4.90 1.40
C ASP A 6 -4.79 4.65 2.07
N VAL A 7 -4.70 4.96 3.37
CA VAL A 7 -3.50 4.70 4.17
C VAL A 7 -3.76 3.82 5.38
N ARG A 8 -2.78 2.95 5.68
CA ARG A 8 -2.73 2.17 6.93
C ARG A 8 -1.39 2.37 7.63
N ARG A 9 -1.40 2.23 8.95
CA ARG A 9 -0.19 2.31 9.77
C ARG A 9 0.47 0.93 9.91
N SER A 10 1.77 0.86 9.68
CA SER A 10 2.61 -0.32 9.94
C SER A 10 2.96 -0.45 11.42
N LYS A 11 3.54 -1.59 11.81
CA LYS A 11 4.01 -1.89 13.18
C LYS A 11 5.03 -0.87 13.70
N ASP A 12 5.93 -0.42 12.82
CA ASP A 12 6.95 0.60 13.08
C ASP A 12 6.44 2.04 12.88
N GLY A 13 5.13 2.20 12.71
CA GLY A 13 4.43 3.48 12.77
C GLY A 13 4.46 4.32 11.50
N GLN A 14 4.95 3.77 10.39
CA GLN A 14 4.94 4.42 9.08
C GLN A 14 3.58 4.23 8.39
N PHE A 15 3.29 5.08 7.41
CA PHE A 15 2.10 4.94 6.57
C PHE A 15 2.42 4.22 5.26
N VAL A 16 1.59 3.23 4.93
CA VAL A 16 1.60 2.51 3.66
C VAL A 16 0.30 2.75 2.92
N VAL A 17 0.35 2.72 1.59
CA VAL A 17 -0.83 2.81 0.73
C VAL A 17 -1.53 1.47 0.75
N MET A 18 -2.69 1.40 1.38
CA MET A 18 -3.48 0.19 1.56
C MET A 18 -4.90 0.55 2.02
N HIS A 19 -5.92 0.01 1.35
CA HIS A 19 -7.31 0.16 1.78
C HIS A 19 -7.63 -0.75 2.98
N ASP A 20 -7.43 -2.05 2.82
CA ASP A 20 -7.83 -3.03 3.82
C ASP A 20 -6.88 -3.00 5.04
N SER A 21 -7.41 -3.27 6.23
CA SER A 21 -6.56 -3.49 7.41
C SER A 21 -5.78 -4.82 7.35
N TRP A 22 -6.17 -5.71 6.43
CA TRP A 22 -5.56 -7.01 6.15
C TRP A 22 -4.95 -7.05 4.75
N LEU A 23 -3.86 -7.79 4.59
CA LEU A 23 -3.08 -7.87 3.36
C LEU A 23 -3.67 -8.84 2.32
N ASP A 24 -4.68 -9.60 2.72
CA ASP A 24 -5.08 -10.85 2.09
C ASP A 24 -5.69 -10.70 0.69
N ARG A 25 -6.37 -9.57 0.43
CA ARG A 25 -7.10 -9.33 -0.83
C ARG A 25 -6.17 -8.81 -1.94
N THR A 26 -5.31 -7.86 -1.61
CA THR A 26 -4.53 -7.10 -2.60
C THR A 26 -3.05 -7.48 -2.65
N THR A 27 -2.62 -8.44 -1.82
CA THR A 27 -1.23 -8.89 -1.81
C THR A 27 -1.13 -10.41 -1.73
N ASN A 28 0.05 -10.95 -2.03
CA ASN A 28 0.39 -12.36 -1.79
C ASN A 28 0.73 -12.67 -0.32
N CYS A 29 0.74 -11.66 0.56
CA CYS A 29 0.90 -11.81 2.00
C CYS A 29 -0.47 -11.99 2.68
N LYS A 30 -0.44 -12.45 3.94
CA LYS A 30 -1.65 -12.65 4.76
C LYS A 30 -1.52 -12.00 6.13
N GLY A 31 -2.61 -11.56 6.73
CA GLY A 31 -2.64 -10.95 8.07
C GLY A 31 -2.66 -9.43 8.07
N GLU A 32 -2.75 -8.85 9.28
CA GLU A 32 -2.95 -7.42 9.48
C GLU A 32 -1.70 -6.56 9.20
N VAL A 33 -1.92 -5.41 8.58
CA VAL A 33 -0.86 -4.42 8.27
C VAL A 33 -0.17 -3.92 9.55
N ILE A 34 -0.94 -3.64 10.61
CA ILE A 34 -0.44 -3.10 11.88
C ILE A 34 0.54 -4.04 12.61
N LYS A 35 0.59 -5.31 12.22
CA LYS A 35 1.49 -6.33 12.79
C LYS A 35 2.81 -6.47 12.04
N ARG A 36 3.02 -5.76 10.93
CA ARG A 36 4.23 -5.82 10.10
C ARG A 36 4.92 -4.47 9.97
N THR A 37 6.24 -4.48 10.00
CA THR A 37 7.10 -3.32 9.70
C THR A 37 7.07 -2.99 8.21
N VAL A 38 7.45 -1.79 7.81
CA VAL A 38 7.56 -1.45 6.37
C VAL A 38 8.53 -2.38 5.64
N ALA A 39 9.62 -2.79 6.28
CA ALA A 39 10.59 -3.71 5.69
C ALA A 39 9.93 -5.06 5.33
N GLU A 40 9.09 -5.60 6.21
CA GLU A 40 8.33 -6.82 5.95
C GLU A 40 7.21 -6.59 4.91
N LEU A 41 6.53 -5.44 4.95
CA LEU A 41 5.49 -5.11 3.98
C LEU A 41 6.05 -4.98 2.55
N LYS A 42 7.28 -4.50 2.40
CA LYS A 42 7.96 -4.40 1.10
C LYS A 42 8.32 -5.74 0.47
N THR A 43 8.32 -6.84 1.23
CA THR A 43 8.50 -8.19 0.66
C THR A 43 7.20 -8.73 0.05
N CYS A 44 6.06 -8.15 0.40
CA CYS A 44 4.77 -8.50 -0.20
C CYS A 44 4.71 -7.99 -1.65
N ARG A 45 3.91 -8.68 -2.46
CA ARG A 45 3.67 -8.35 -3.88
C ARG A 45 2.20 -8.15 -4.12
N LEU A 46 1.86 -7.10 -4.87
CA LEU A 46 0.48 -6.76 -5.19
C LEU A 46 -0.12 -7.82 -6.10
N VAL A 47 -1.42 -8.04 -5.93
CA VAL A 47 -2.22 -8.99 -6.70
C VAL A 47 -3.26 -8.23 -7.50
N ILE A 48 -3.39 -8.57 -8.78
CA ILE A 48 -4.41 -7.99 -9.66
C ILE A 48 -5.76 -8.60 -9.28
N GLU A 49 -6.66 -7.75 -8.77
CA GLU A 49 -8.02 -8.16 -8.42
C GLU A 49 -8.76 -8.72 -9.64
N GLY A 50 -9.58 -9.75 -9.42
CA GLY A 50 -10.29 -10.48 -10.48
C GLY A 50 -9.48 -11.60 -11.15
N THR A 51 -8.15 -11.47 -11.28
CA THR A 51 -7.30 -12.52 -11.87
C THR A 51 -6.49 -13.30 -10.84
N GLY A 52 -6.15 -12.68 -9.70
CA GLY A 52 -5.27 -13.28 -8.70
C GLY A 52 -3.81 -13.33 -9.13
N ALA A 53 -3.43 -12.73 -10.27
CA ALA A 53 -2.06 -12.71 -10.74
C ALA A 53 -1.18 -11.86 -9.81
N VAL A 54 -0.07 -12.45 -9.35
CA VAL A 54 0.93 -11.76 -8.54
C VAL A 54 1.81 -10.90 -9.45
N THR A 55 2.01 -9.64 -9.07
CA THR A 55 2.87 -8.68 -9.79
C THR A 55 4.26 -8.60 -9.16
N ASP A 56 5.18 -7.87 -9.78
CA ASP A 56 6.47 -7.53 -9.17
C ASP A 56 6.41 -6.26 -8.29
N GLU A 57 5.23 -5.63 -8.20
CA GLU A 57 5.05 -4.37 -7.47
C GLU A 57 4.97 -4.61 -5.95
N PRO A 58 5.79 -3.92 -5.14
CA PRO A 58 5.73 -4.00 -3.68
C PRO A 58 4.62 -3.11 -3.10
N VAL A 59 4.31 -3.31 -1.82
CA VAL A 59 3.54 -2.32 -1.04
C VAL A 59 4.37 -1.03 -0.92
N SER A 60 3.78 0.09 -1.33
CA SER A 60 4.41 1.41 -1.27
C SER A 60 4.13 2.11 0.06
N THR A 61 5.10 2.88 0.54
CA THR A 61 4.85 3.85 1.61
C THR A 61 4.11 5.07 1.06
N LEU A 62 3.37 5.79 1.92
CA LEU A 62 2.75 7.06 1.55
C LEU A 62 3.81 8.06 1.06
N ARG A 63 5.00 8.07 1.68
CA ARG A 63 6.12 8.93 1.26
C ARG A 63 6.54 8.66 -0.18
N GLU A 64 6.68 7.39 -0.58
CA GLU A 64 7.05 7.01 -1.94
C GLU A 64 6.00 7.44 -2.96
N MET A 65 4.73 7.21 -2.64
CA MET A 65 3.60 7.64 -3.47
C MET A 65 3.60 9.17 -3.67
N LEU A 66 3.72 9.94 -2.58
CA LEU A 66 3.76 11.41 -2.65
C LEU A 66 4.97 11.93 -3.43
N MET A 67 6.12 11.28 -3.31
CA MET A 67 7.30 11.65 -4.11
C MET A 67 7.10 11.38 -5.60
N ALA A 68 6.44 10.28 -5.97
CA ALA A 68 6.18 9.91 -7.37
C ALA A 68 5.13 10.82 -8.04
N THR A 69 4.23 11.39 -7.25
CA THR A 69 3.11 12.24 -7.70
C THR A 69 3.36 13.74 -7.55
N ARG A 70 4.42 14.11 -6.82
CA ARG A 70 4.81 15.51 -6.57
C ARG A 70 4.83 16.32 -7.86
N ASP A 71 4.19 17.49 -7.83
CA ASP A 71 4.10 18.46 -8.93
C ASP A 71 3.42 17.91 -10.21
N ARG A 72 2.74 16.76 -10.14
CA ARG A 72 2.07 16.11 -11.29
C ARG A 72 0.57 15.98 -11.11
N ILE A 73 0.13 15.60 -9.91
CA ILE A 73 -1.28 15.34 -9.62
C ILE A 73 -1.57 15.66 -8.15
N LEU A 74 -2.79 16.11 -7.87
CA LEU A 74 -3.26 16.28 -6.49
C LEU A 74 -3.56 14.91 -5.88
N VAL A 75 -3.23 14.74 -4.61
CA VAL A 75 -3.48 13.50 -3.86
C VAL A 75 -4.51 13.77 -2.77
N ASN A 76 -5.63 13.07 -2.82
CA ASN A 76 -6.61 12.98 -1.74
C ASN A 76 -6.25 11.76 -0.87
N ILE A 77 -6.24 11.91 0.45
CA ILE A 77 -5.83 10.85 1.37
C ILE A 77 -7.03 10.46 2.23
N ASP A 78 -7.39 9.17 2.23
CA ASP A 78 -8.45 8.58 3.05
C ASP A 78 -7.89 7.48 3.99
N ASN A 79 -8.70 7.04 4.97
CA ASN A 79 -8.34 5.98 5.93
C ASN A 79 -9.53 5.10 6.34
#